data_AF-A0A368XRN1-F1
#
_entry.id   AF-A0A368XRN1-F1
#
_cell.length_a   1.000
_cell.length_b   1.000
_cell.length_c   1.000
_cell.angle_alpha   90.00
_cell.angle_beta   90.00
_cell.angle_gamma   90.00
#
_symmetry.space_group_name_H-M   'P 1'
#
loop_
_entity.id
_entity.type
_entity.pdbx_description
1 polymer ?
#
loop_
_entity_poly.entity_id
_entity_poly.type
_entity_poly.pdbx_seq_one_letter_code
_entity_poly.pdbx_strand_id
1 'polypeptide(L)' 'MEKGIKYLRFWLFAMCFTVFWVIYGCFVFIKNLVVENNFDMQAVYLILGMLILFFQSNKEFKKLKR' A
#
# COMPACT_ATOMS: atom_id res chain seq x y z
N MET A 1 -27.54 2.15 -6.90
CA MET A 1 -26.69 0.94 -6.89
C MET A 1 -25.36 1.11 -7.63
N GLU A 2 -25.32 1.73 -8.82
CA GLU A 2 -24.11 1.82 -9.65
C GLU A 2 -22.91 2.56 -8.99
N LYS A 3 -23.18 3.61 -8.20
CA LYS A 3 -22.14 4.35 -7.46
C LYS A 3 -21.44 3.46 -6.42
N GLY A 4 -22.17 2.61 -5.68
CA GLY A 4 -21.60 1.74 -4.65
C GLY A 4 -20.61 0.71 -5.20
N ILE A 5 -20.87 0.17 -6.40
CA ILE A 5 -19.99 -0.78 -7.07
C ILE A 5 -18.69 -0.10 -7.53
N LYS A 6 -18.76 1.13 -8.05
CA LYS A 6 -17.58 1.92 -8.44
C LYS A 6 -16.68 2.21 -7.24
N TYR A 7 -17.26 2.60 -6.10
CA TYR A 7 -16.49 2.81 -4.86
C TYR A 7 -15.86 1.52 -4.33
N LEU A 8 -16.56 0.39 -4.39
CA LEU A 8 -16.02 -0.89 -3.94
C LEU A 8 -14.84 -1.36 -4.78
N ARG A 9 -14.92 -1.19 -6.11
CA ARG A 9 -13.79 -1.45 -7.03
C ARG A 9 -12.61 -0.51 -6.78
N PHE A 10 -12.87 0.76 -6.50
CA PHE A 10 -11.82 1.73 -6.15
C PHE A 10 -11.05 1.32 -4.90
N TRP A 11 -11.74 0.93 -3.83
CA TRP A 11 -11.06 0.50 -2.60
C TRP A 11 -10.29 -0.81 -2.78
N LEU A 12 -10.79 -1.72 -3.61
CA LEU A 12 -10.05 -2.93 -3.98
C LEU A 12 -8.77 -2.59 -4.77
N PHE A 13 -8.87 -1.67 -5.72
CA PHE A 13 -7.70 -1.13 -6.43
C PHE A 13 -6.70 -0.48 -5.46
N ALA A 14 -7.17 0.37 -4.54
CA ALA A 14 -6.32 1.03 -3.56
C ALA A 14 -5.58 0.02 -2.66
N MET A 15 -6.24 -1.06 -2.25
CA MET A 15 -5.60 -2.16 -1.52
C MET A 15 -4.52 -2.87 -2.37
N CYS A 16 -4.81 -3.19 -3.63
CA CYS A 16 -3.80 -3.81 -4.50
C CYS A 16 -2.61 -2.88 -4.77
N PHE A 17 -2.88 -1.59 -5.01
CA PHE A 17 -1.88 -0.57 -5.27
C PHE A 17 -0.95 -0.36 -4.07
N THR A 18 -1.51 -0.27 -2.87
CA THR A 18 -0.71 -0.13 -1.63
C THR A 18 0.17 -1.35 -1.38
N VAL A 19 -0.34 -2.56 -1.62
CA VAL A 19 0.47 -3.80 -1.54
C VAL A 19 1.61 -3.79 -2.54
N PHE A 20 1.37 -3.37 -3.78
CA PHE A 20 2.41 -3.24 -4.79
C PHE A 20 3.53 -2.28 -4.32
N TRP A 21 3.17 -1.12 -3.78
CA TRP A 21 4.16 -0.16 -3.28
C TRP A 21 4.92 -0.65 -2.05
N VAL A 22 4.29 -1.45 -1.18
CA VAL A 22 5.00 -2.11 -0.06
C VAL A 22 6.07 -3.06 -0.60
N ILE A 23 5.73 -3.90 -1.58
CA ILE A 23 6.68 -4.83 -2.20
C ILE A 23 7.83 -4.06 -2.87
N TYR A 24 7.50 -3.00 -3.62
CA TYR A 24 8.49 -2.14 -4.25
C TYR A 24 9.41 -1.45 -3.22
N GLY A 25 8.83 -0.90 -2.14
CA GLY A 25 9.60 -0.30 -1.05
C GLY A 25 10.55 -1.29 -0.39
N CYS A 26 10.09 -2.53 -0.13
CA CYS A 26 10.94 -3.60 0.39
C CYS A 26 12.10 -3.92 -0.57
N PHE A 27 11.83 -3.99 -1.88
CA PHE A 27 12.87 -4.23 -2.88
C PHE A 27 13.93 -3.13 -2.90
N VAL A 28 13.50 -1.85 -2.91
CA VAL A 28 14.42 -0.71 -2.86
C VAL A 28 15.23 -0.70 -1.56
N PHE A 29 14.58 -0.96 -0.43
CA PHE A 29 15.25 -1.04 0.87
C PHE A 29 16.32 -2.14 0.89
N ILE A 30 15.99 -3.35 0.43
CA ILE A 30 16.95 -4.46 0.34
C ILE A 30 18.09 -4.13 -0.61
N LYS A 31 17.79 -3.55 -1.79
CA LYS A 31 18.82 -3.14 -2.74
C LYS A 31 19.78 -2.13 -2.11
N ASN A 32 19.27 -1.10 -1.46
CA ASN A 32 20.09 -0.04 -0.86
C ASN A 32 20.91 -0.57 0.32
N LEU A 33 20.34 -1.48 1.11
CA LEU A 33 21.02 -2.11 2.23
C LEU A 33 22.11 -3.10 1.78
N VAL A 34 21.84 -3.95 0.78
CA VAL A 34 22.74 -5.03 0.36
C VAL A 34 23.80 -4.55 -0.64
N VAL A 35 23.45 -3.65 -1.55
CA VAL A 35 24.34 -3.20 -2.64
C VAL A 35 25.06 -1.92 -2.26
N GLU A 36 24.34 -0.94 -1.72
CA GLU A 36 24.88 0.39 -1.45
C GLU A 36 25.36 0.55 0.00
N ASN A 37 25.12 -0.45 0.86
CA ASN A 37 25.40 -0.41 2.31
C ASN A 37 24.84 0.86 2.98
N ASN A 38 23.76 1.41 2.42
CA ASN A 38 23.14 2.64 2.86
C ASN A 38 21.74 2.35 3.40
N PHE A 39 21.47 2.85 4.60
CA PHE A 39 20.17 2.68 5.23
C PHE A 39 19.20 3.74 4.68
N ASP A 40 18.40 3.35 3.71
CA ASP A 40 17.44 4.25 3.09
C ASP A 40 16.15 4.40 3.93
N MET A 41 16.15 5.42 4.77
CA MET A 41 14.97 5.84 5.55
C MET A 41 13.77 6.17 4.66
N GLN A 42 13.97 6.61 3.42
CA GLN A 42 12.87 6.96 2.51
C GLN A 42 12.08 5.72 2.12
N ALA A 43 12.75 4.61 1.83
CA ALA A 43 12.09 3.34 1.56
C ALA A 43 11.29 2.84 2.78
N VAL A 44 11.80 3.04 4.00
CA VAL A 44 11.08 2.70 5.24
C VAL A 44 9.82 3.56 5.40
N TYR A 45 9.91 4.87 5.20
CA TYR A 45 8.74 5.76 5.27
C TYR A 45 7.69 5.42 4.21
N LEU A 46 8.11 5.04 3.00
CA LEU A 46 7.22 4.57 1.94
C LEU A 46 6.46 3.30 2.38
N ILE A 47 7.17 2.29 2.90
CA ILE A 47 6.56 1.04 3.37
C ILE A 47 5.53 1.33 4.47
N LEU A 48 5.90 2.12 5.48
CA LEU A 48 5.01 2.47 6.59
C LEU A 48 3.78 3.25 6.12
N GLY A 49 3.97 4.25 5.25
CA GLY A 49 2.87 5.04 4.70
C GLY A 49 1.88 4.18 3.91
N MET A 50 2.38 3.25 3.09
CA MET A 50 1.54 2.37 2.29
C MET A 50 0.80 1.34 3.14
N LEU A 51 1.40 0.84 4.22
CA LEU A 51 0.71 -0.02 5.18
C LEU A 51 -0.46 0.70 5.87
N ILE A 52 -0.26 1.95 6.29
CA ILE A 52 -1.33 2.77 6.90
C ILE A 52 -2.49 2.96 5.91
N LEU A 53 -2.18 3.31 4.66
CA LEU A 53 -3.18 3.47 3.60
C LEU A 53 -3.90 2.16 3.28
N PHE A 54 -3.20 1.02 3.33
CA PHE A 54 -3.80 -0.30 3.16
C PHE A 54 -4.82 -0.59 4.28
N PHE A 55 -4.47 -0.34 5.55
CA PHE A 55 -5.39 -0.52 6.67
C PHE A 55 -6.64 0.36 6.55
N GLN A 56 -6.47 1.63 6.16
CA GLN A 56 -7.60 2.53 5.93
C GLN A 56 -8.48 2.06 4.76
N SER A 57 -7.88 1.69 3.64
CA SER A 57 -8.60 1.19 2.46
C SER A 57 -9.38 -0.09 2.76
N ASN A 58 -8.79 -1.01 3.53
CA ASN A 58 -9.46 -2.23 3.96
C ASN A 58 -10.63 -1.95 4.93
N LYS A 59 -10.49 -0.96 5.82
CA LYS A 59 -11.57 -0.52 6.71
C LYS A 59 -12.76 0.03 5.92
N GLU A 60 -12.53 0.90 4.94
CA GLU A 60 -13.58 1.46 4.08
C GLU A 60 -14.20 0.40 3.15
N PHE A 61 -13.40 -0.50 2.59
CA PHE A 61 -13.89 -1.64 1.81
C PHE A 61 -14.85 -2.53 2.62
N LYS A 62 -14.48 -2.86 3.87
CA LYS A 62 -15.32 -3.65 4.78
C LYS A 62 -16.62 -2.94 5.14
N LYS A 63 -16.61 -1.62 5.33
CA LYS A 63 -17.83 -0.83 5.58
C LYS A 63 -18.80 -0.89 4.40
N LEU A 64 -18.29 -0.79 3.18
CA LEU A 64 -19.11 -0.79 1.96
C LEU A 64 -19.61 -2.18 1.54
N LYS A 65 -18.93 -3.24 2.01
CA LYS A 65 -19.34 -4.63 1.78
C LYS A 65 -20.45 -5.09 2.75
N ARG A 66 -20.60 -4.41 3.89
CA ARG A 66 -21.59 -4.73 4.93
C ARG A 66 -22.90 -4.01 4.68
#